data_AF-I7MIZ6-F1
#
_entry.id   AF-I7MIZ6-F1
#
_cell.length_a   1.000
_cell.length_b   1.000
_cell.length_c   1.000
_cell.angle_alpha   90.00
_cell.angle_beta   90.00
_cell.angle_gamma   90.00
#
_symmetry.space_group_name_H-M   'P 1'
#
loop_
_entity.id
_entity.type
_entity.pdbx_description
1 polymer ?
#
loop_
_entity_poly.entity_id
_entity_poly.type
_entity_poly.pdbx_seq_one_letter_code
_entity_poly.pdbx_strand_id
1 'polypeptide(L)'
;MNKYLLLALAGTILLGATAFLVAKKHSAVSDIKIDEDVYTQWKIFKKTFGKKFADPDQEHYRIEVFAANLETIKNDKTGTLGITQFADLSQEEFKSIYLTLQVESSDVETAEYEVAADDVSINWVTAGKVTGVKNQGQCGSCWAFSTTGSFESALILANKADNTLNLSEQQLVDCSILNNGCNGGLMDRAFTYIKNHKLGTEAAYPYLAKKGKCQKVTGTQYSLKSFTDVKKGDTQDLLNSLQKQPVSIAVDASNWSLYTGGVFSNCSTGLNHGVLLVGYENNAWIVKNSWGTTWGEQGYIRLASGNTCGLANAASYPNV
;
A
#
# COMPACT_ATOMS: atom_id res chain seq x y z
N MET A 1 -16.44 -8.02 54.11
CA MET A 1 -15.04 -8.38 53.81
C MET A 1 -14.97 -8.95 52.39
N ASN A 2 -13.95 -8.54 51.65
CA ASN A 2 -13.91 -8.32 50.21
C ASN A 2 -13.95 -9.61 49.34
N LYS A 3 -14.80 -9.62 48.29
CA LYS A 3 -14.86 -10.63 47.22
C LYS A 3 -14.44 -10.05 45.84
N TYR A 4 -13.52 -9.09 45.85
CA TYR A 4 -12.98 -8.48 44.64
C TYR A 4 -11.46 -8.35 44.76
N LEU A 5 -10.72 -9.42 44.45
CA LEU A 5 -9.33 -9.31 43.98
C LEU A 5 -8.86 -10.65 43.42
N LEU A 6 -9.03 -10.84 42.11
CA LEU A 6 -8.11 -11.62 41.26
C LEU A 6 -8.40 -11.18 39.82
N LEU A 7 -7.87 -10.00 39.53
CA LEU A 7 -7.62 -9.46 38.19
C LEU A 7 -6.83 -10.49 37.38
N ALA A 8 -7.31 -10.83 36.19
CA ALA A 8 -6.87 -10.21 34.94
C ALA A 8 -5.44 -10.60 34.53
N LEU A 9 -5.33 -11.70 33.79
CA LEU A 9 -4.24 -11.99 32.85
C LEU A 9 -4.63 -13.20 32.00
N ALA A 10 -5.68 -13.04 31.19
CA ALA A 10 -6.04 -13.97 30.13
C ALA A 10 -6.41 -13.15 28.90
N GLY A 11 -5.40 -12.53 28.29
CA GLY A 11 -5.66 -11.58 27.21
C GLY A 11 -4.46 -11.11 26.42
N THR A 12 -3.37 -11.86 26.32
CA THR A 12 -2.24 -11.53 25.42
C THR A 12 -1.36 -12.73 25.10
N ILE A 13 -1.91 -13.87 24.69
CA ILE A 13 -1.10 -14.94 24.06
C ILE A 13 -1.96 -15.64 23.01
N LEU A 14 -2.27 -14.98 21.89
CA LEU A 14 -2.73 -15.72 20.70
C LEU A 14 -2.61 -14.93 19.39
N LEU A 15 -1.52 -14.18 19.18
CA LEU A 15 -1.16 -13.67 17.84
C LEU A 15 0.32 -13.86 17.48
N GLY A 16 1.14 -14.43 18.37
CA GLY A 16 2.52 -14.82 18.06
C GLY A 16 2.70 -16.28 17.63
N ALA A 17 1.68 -17.13 17.83
CA ALA A 17 1.83 -18.58 17.65
C ALA A 17 1.59 -19.06 16.20
N THR A 18 1.00 -18.25 15.33
CA THR A 18 0.83 -18.60 13.91
C THR A 18 2.05 -18.28 13.06
N ALA A 19 2.97 -17.43 13.54
CA ALA A 19 4.28 -17.26 12.93
C ALA A 19 5.30 -18.33 13.36
N PHE A 20 5.06 -19.01 14.50
CA PHE A 20 6.02 -19.96 15.08
C PHE A 20 5.92 -21.39 14.53
N LEU A 21 4.90 -21.71 13.72
CA LEU A 21 4.75 -23.03 13.08
C LEU A 21 5.21 -23.07 11.61
N VAL A 22 5.95 -22.06 11.15
CA VAL A 22 6.74 -22.12 9.91
C VAL A 22 8.22 -22.46 10.23
N ALA A 23 8.49 -23.07 11.38
CA ALA A 23 9.80 -23.65 11.68
C ALA A 23 9.87 -25.09 11.15
N LYS A 24 10.27 -25.25 9.87
CA LYS A 24 10.94 -26.42 9.22
C LYS A 24 10.61 -26.60 7.73
N LYS A 25 10.62 -25.51 6.98
CA LYS A 25 11.04 -25.55 5.57
C LYS A 25 11.91 -24.33 5.30
N HIS A 26 13.13 -24.35 5.85
CA HIS A 26 14.20 -23.48 5.34
C HIS A 26 14.56 -24.00 3.95
N SER A 27 13.82 -23.54 2.94
CA SER A 27 14.33 -23.53 1.58
C SER A 27 15.40 -22.45 1.54
N ALA A 28 16.66 -22.89 1.60
CA ALA A 28 17.87 -22.21 1.17
C ALA A 28 17.83 -20.66 1.20
N VAL A 29 17.95 -20.05 2.39
CA VAL A 29 18.77 -18.83 2.45
C VAL A 29 20.19 -19.34 2.26
N SER A 30 20.77 -19.04 1.10
CA SER A 30 22.11 -19.47 0.70
C SER A 30 23.17 -19.10 1.74
N ASP A 31 24.39 -19.66 1.62
CA ASP A 31 25.60 -19.36 2.42
C ASP A 31 26.05 -17.88 2.32
N ILE A 32 25.16 -16.92 2.63
CA ILE A 32 25.44 -15.49 2.59
C ILE A 32 26.23 -15.16 3.85
N LYS A 33 27.52 -14.87 3.64
CA LYS A 33 28.42 -14.51 4.72
C LYS A 33 27.99 -13.18 5.35
N ILE A 34 27.61 -13.20 6.61
CA ILE A 34 27.43 -12.00 7.43
C ILE A 34 28.82 -11.54 7.89
N ASP A 35 29.41 -10.62 7.14
CA ASP A 35 30.70 -10.01 7.48
C ASP A 35 30.54 -8.72 8.30
N GLU A 36 31.67 -8.07 8.60
CA GLU A 36 31.70 -6.84 9.39
C GLU A 36 30.96 -5.67 8.73
N ASP A 37 30.95 -5.62 7.39
CA ASP A 37 30.23 -4.59 6.64
C ASP A 37 28.71 -4.78 6.79
N VAL A 38 28.22 -6.01 6.56
CA VAL A 38 26.79 -6.35 6.76
C VAL A 38 26.37 -6.03 8.20
N TYR A 39 27.18 -6.36 9.20
CA TYR A 39 26.86 -6.09 10.60
C TYR A 39 26.83 -4.58 10.91
N THR A 40 27.70 -3.80 10.28
CA THR A 40 27.72 -2.34 10.40
C THR A 40 26.47 -1.72 9.78
N GLN A 41 26.11 -2.13 8.57
CA GLN A 41 24.89 -1.69 7.89
C GLN A 41 23.63 -2.10 8.68
N TRP A 42 23.61 -3.31 9.26
CA TRP A 42 22.52 -3.79 10.12
C TRP A 42 22.30 -2.90 11.34
N LYS A 43 23.38 -2.49 12.04
CA LYS A 43 23.27 -1.57 13.17
C LYS A 43 22.68 -0.22 12.78
N ILE A 44 23.11 0.32 11.64
CA ILE A 44 22.57 1.58 11.10
C ILE A 44 21.09 1.40 10.76
N PHE A 45 20.74 0.36 10.01
CA PHE A 45 19.37 0.01 9.65
C PHE A 45 18.44 -0.05 10.87
N LYS A 46 18.83 -0.81 11.91
CA LYS A 46 18.03 -0.92 13.14
C LYS A 46 17.80 0.44 13.79
N LYS A 47 18.83 1.27 13.86
CA LYS A 47 18.74 2.62 14.45
C LYS A 47 17.85 3.54 13.60
N THR A 48 18.03 3.54 12.28
CA THR A 48 17.30 4.38 11.33
C THR A 48 15.80 4.09 11.36
N PHE A 49 15.41 2.81 11.37
CA PHE A 49 14.00 2.41 11.33
C PHE A 49 13.44 1.97 12.68
N GLY A 50 14.17 2.20 13.77
CA GLY A 50 13.74 1.88 15.14
C GLY A 50 13.41 0.39 15.37
N LYS A 51 14.09 -0.52 14.67
CA LYS A 51 13.79 -1.96 14.71
C LYS A 51 14.12 -2.56 16.06
N LYS A 52 13.21 -3.39 16.56
CA LYS A 52 13.33 -4.17 17.80
C LYS A 52 12.85 -5.59 17.53
N PHE A 53 13.55 -6.57 18.07
CA PHE A 53 13.24 -7.98 17.91
C PHE A 53 12.92 -8.60 19.27
N ALA A 54 12.08 -9.63 19.27
CA ALA A 54 11.57 -10.28 20.47
C ALA A 54 12.67 -11.03 21.22
N ASP A 55 13.58 -11.67 20.48
CA ASP A 55 14.65 -12.50 21.00
C ASP A 55 15.85 -12.55 20.02
N PRO A 56 17.02 -13.06 20.46
CA PRO A 56 18.22 -13.13 19.62
C PRO A 56 18.09 -14.02 18.38
N ASP A 57 17.29 -15.09 18.43
CA ASP A 57 17.11 -16.01 17.30
C ASP A 57 16.32 -15.32 16.18
N GLN A 58 15.27 -14.57 16.55
CA GLN A 58 14.55 -13.71 15.61
C GLN A 58 15.47 -12.63 15.03
N GLU A 59 16.30 -11.97 15.84
CA GLU A 59 17.25 -10.99 15.31
C GLU A 59 18.25 -11.62 14.33
N HIS A 60 18.73 -12.83 14.63
CA HIS A 60 19.65 -13.56 13.77
C HIS A 60 19.02 -13.86 12.40
N TYR A 61 17.80 -14.38 12.37
CA TYR A 61 17.06 -14.57 11.11
C TYR A 61 16.89 -13.26 10.33
N ARG A 62 16.60 -12.16 11.02
CA ARG A 62 16.37 -10.86 10.38
C ARG A 62 17.64 -10.28 9.74
N ILE A 63 18.81 -10.50 10.33
CA ILE A 63 20.08 -10.09 9.70
C ILE A 63 20.44 -10.98 8.51
N GLU A 64 20.09 -12.27 8.50
CA GLU A 64 20.27 -13.15 7.34
C GLU A 64 19.43 -12.66 6.14
N VAL A 65 18.15 -12.36 6.39
CA VAL A 65 17.24 -11.78 5.39
C VAL A 65 17.76 -10.41 4.91
N PHE A 66 18.23 -9.58 5.82
CA PHE A 66 18.84 -8.29 5.49
C PHE A 66 20.07 -8.45 4.59
N ALA A 67 20.95 -9.41 4.89
CA ALA A 67 22.11 -9.71 4.06
C ALA A 67 21.71 -10.16 2.65
N ALA A 68 20.67 -10.99 2.53
CA ALA A 68 20.12 -11.39 1.23
C ALA A 68 19.56 -10.20 0.43
N ASN A 69 18.85 -9.29 1.10
CA ASN A 69 18.34 -8.08 0.48
C ASN A 69 19.46 -7.11 0.07
N LEU A 70 20.56 -7.03 0.82
CA LEU A 70 21.74 -6.25 0.43
C LEU A 70 22.37 -6.77 -0.87
N GLU A 71 22.45 -8.09 -1.07
CA GLU A 71 22.92 -8.65 -2.34
C GLU A 71 21.97 -8.32 -3.50
N THR A 72 20.66 -8.27 -3.25
CA THR A 72 19.68 -7.83 -4.25
C THR A 72 19.91 -6.36 -4.63
N ILE A 73 20.16 -5.49 -3.64
CA ILE A 73 20.47 -4.07 -3.86
C ILE A 73 21.79 -3.91 -4.63
N LYS A 74 22.85 -4.63 -4.26
CA LYS A 74 24.15 -4.58 -4.95
C LYS A 74 24.07 -5.03 -6.42
N ASN A 75 23.17 -5.97 -6.71
CA ASN A 75 22.98 -6.49 -8.06
C ASN A 75 22.04 -5.65 -8.92
N ASP A 76 21.32 -4.68 -8.34
CA ASP A 76 20.47 -3.77 -9.08
C ASP A 76 21.30 -2.89 -10.04
N LYS A 77 20.97 -2.96 -11.33
CA LYS A 77 21.60 -2.15 -12.38
C LYS A 77 20.80 -0.89 -12.72
N THR A 78 19.57 -0.80 -12.23
CA THR A 78 18.68 0.35 -12.47
C THR A 78 18.99 1.51 -11.51
N GLY A 79 19.61 1.21 -10.35
CA GLY A 79 19.86 2.19 -9.30
C GLY A 79 18.59 2.64 -8.59
N THR A 80 17.52 1.83 -8.66
CA THR A 80 16.23 2.15 -8.06
C THR A 80 16.04 1.54 -6.67
N LEU A 81 16.86 0.55 -6.32
CA LEU A 81 16.79 -0.16 -5.05
C LEU A 81 17.79 0.36 -4.02
N GLY A 82 17.41 0.26 -2.75
CA GLY A 82 18.23 0.61 -1.60
C GLY A 82 17.65 0.07 -0.30
N ILE A 83 18.30 0.40 0.82
CA ILE A 83 17.84 -0.04 2.14
C ILE A 83 16.59 0.76 2.52
N THR A 84 15.45 0.07 2.58
CA THR A 84 14.17 0.61 3.08
C THR A 84 13.84 0.00 4.44
N GLN A 85 12.75 0.46 5.06
CA GLN A 85 12.23 -0.14 6.30
C GLN A 85 11.81 -1.61 6.18
N PHE A 86 11.79 -2.18 4.97
CA PHE A 86 11.41 -3.57 4.69
C PHE A 86 12.62 -4.46 4.39
N ALA A 87 13.85 -3.94 4.50
CA ALA A 87 15.06 -4.70 4.18
C ALA A 87 15.28 -5.93 5.10
N ASP A 88 14.56 -6.05 6.22
CA ASP A 88 14.58 -7.21 7.13
C ASP A 88 13.45 -8.22 6.90
N LEU A 89 12.66 -8.06 5.82
CA LEU A 89 11.58 -8.98 5.46
C LEU A 89 11.95 -9.80 4.22
N SER A 90 11.62 -11.09 4.25
CA SER A 90 11.69 -11.92 3.05
C SER A 90 10.60 -11.47 2.05
N GLN A 91 10.74 -11.87 0.79
CA GLN A 91 9.73 -11.53 -0.21
C GLN A 91 8.36 -12.14 0.14
N GLU A 92 8.34 -13.35 0.65
CA GLU A 92 7.14 -14.06 1.09
C GLU A 92 6.48 -13.38 2.28
N GLU A 93 7.26 -12.99 3.29
CA GLU A 93 6.76 -12.23 4.43
C GLU A 93 6.16 -10.90 3.98
N PHE A 94 6.90 -10.15 3.16
CA PHE A 94 6.44 -8.88 2.62
C PHE A 94 5.13 -9.02 1.83
N LYS A 95 5.07 -9.98 0.90
CA LYS A 95 3.86 -10.29 0.12
C LYS A 95 2.67 -10.61 1.02
N SER A 96 2.86 -11.48 2.01
CA SER A 96 1.77 -11.93 2.89
C SER A 96 1.20 -10.84 3.80
N ILE A 97 2.00 -9.83 4.16
CA ILE A 97 1.61 -8.77 5.09
C ILE A 97 1.06 -7.54 4.34
N TYR A 98 1.70 -7.16 3.22
CA TYR A 98 1.45 -5.88 2.56
C TYR A 98 0.69 -5.99 1.23
N LEU A 99 0.72 -7.14 0.55
CA LEU A 99 0.21 -7.32 -0.82
C LEU A 99 -1.01 -8.25 -0.87
N THR A 100 -2.10 -7.83 -0.25
CA THR A 100 -3.31 -8.66 -0.08
C THR A 100 -4.51 -8.18 -0.92
N LEU A 101 -4.31 -7.37 -1.96
CA LEU A 101 -5.42 -6.92 -2.81
C LEU A 101 -6.17 -8.14 -3.40
N GLN A 102 -7.50 -8.07 -3.43
CA GLN A 102 -8.34 -9.14 -3.96
C GLN A 102 -9.00 -8.67 -5.25
N VAL A 103 -8.32 -8.89 -6.38
CA VAL A 103 -8.90 -8.65 -7.71
C VAL A 103 -9.62 -9.91 -8.15
N GLU A 104 -10.87 -9.78 -8.61
CA GLU A 104 -11.56 -10.90 -9.27
C GLU A 104 -10.85 -11.18 -10.60
N SER A 105 -10.43 -12.43 -10.81
CA SER A 105 -9.82 -12.83 -12.07
C SER A 105 -10.85 -12.69 -13.19
N SER A 106 -10.68 -11.68 -14.04
CA SER A 106 -11.38 -11.61 -15.31
C SER A 106 -10.42 -12.06 -16.42
N ASP A 107 -10.76 -13.17 -17.07
CA ASP A 107 -10.09 -13.72 -18.26
C ASP A 107 -10.35 -12.84 -19.48
N VAL A 108 -9.82 -11.62 -19.45
CA VAL A 108 -9.88 -10.70 -20.61
C VAL A 108 -8.46 -10.36 -20.98
N GLU A 109 -8.09 -10.75 -22.22
CA GLU A 109 -6.83 -10.41 -22.87
C GLU A 109 -6.58 -8.90 -22.75
N THR A 110 -5.43 -8.55 -22.19
CA THR A 110 -4.93 -7.19 -22.14
C THR A 110 -4.35 -6.86 -23.50
N ALA A 111 -5.02 -5.98 -24.26
CA ALA A 111 -4.34 -5.30 -25.36
C ALA A 111 -3.36 -4.28 -24.77
N GLU A 112 -2.09 -4.35 -25.16
CA GLU A 112 -1.12 -3.32 -24.83
C GLU A 112 -1.44 -2.06 -25.64
N TYR A 113 -1.93 -1.04 -24.95
CA TYR A 113 -2.02 0.30 -25.50
C TYR A 113 -0.79 1.09 -25.04
N GLU A 114 0.01 1.56 -26.00
CA GLU A 114 1.09 2.50 -25.71
C GLU A 114 0.51 3.92 -25.59
N VAL A 115 0.92 4.62 -24.54
CA VAL A 115 0.63 6.06 -24.39
C VAL A 115 1.61 6.81 -25.29
N ALA A 116 1.12 7.37 -26.39
CA ALA A 116 1.84 8.37 -27.16
C ALA A 116 1.40 9.76 -26.67
N ALA A 117 1.98 10.23 -25.57
CA ALA A 117 1.66 11.55 -25.02
C ALA A 117 2.92 12.25 -24.50
N ASP A 118 3.81 12.60 -25.42
CA ASP A 118 5.08 13.28 -25.11
C ASP A 118 4.91 14.68 -24.46
N ASP A 119 3.72 15.28 -24.54
CA ASP A 119 3.41 16.63 -24.01
C ASP A 119 2.49 16.66 -22.77
N VAL A 120 2.07 15.51 -22.23
CA VAL A 120 1.18 15.48 -21.07
C VAL A 120 2.00 15.49 -19.77
N SER A 121 1.81 16.54 -18.96
CA SER A 121 2.40 16.66 -17.63
C SER A 121 1.31 16.97 -16.61
N ILE A 122 1.09 16.06 -15.66
CA ILE A 122 0.06 16.14 -14.63
C ILE A 122 0.70 15.78 -13.29
N ASN A 123 0.53 16.65 -12.30
CA ASN A 123 0.94 16.34 -10.94
C ASN A 123 -0.05 16.93 -9.94
N TRP A 124 -0.96 16.08 -9.47
CA TRP A 124 -1.99 16.47 -8.51
C TRP A 124 -1.43 16.76 -7.12
N VAL A 125 -0.22 16.28 -6.82
CA VAL A 125 0.47 16.57 -5.55
C VAL A 125 0.89 18.03 -5.51
N THR A 126 1.62 18.50 -6.53
CA THR A 126 2.05 19.91 -6.62
C THR A 126 0.88 20.86 -6.85
N ALA A 127 -0.21 20.40 -7.47
CA ALA A 127 -1.47 21.13 -7.59
C ALA A 127 -2.27 21.23 -6.26
N GLY A 128 -1.80 20.60 -5.17
CA GLY A 128 -2.46 20.63 -3.86
C GLY A 128 -3.79 19.88 -3.83
N LYS A 129 -3.95 18.85 -4.65
CA LYS A 129 -5.17 18.03 -4.78
C LYS A 129 -5.01 16.61 -4.24
N VAL A 130 -3.90 16.35 -3.52
CA VAL A 130 -3.57 15.06 -2.91
C VAL A 130 -3.14 15.29 -1.47
N THR A 131 -3.79 14.58 -0.54
CA THR A 131 -3.54 14.62 0.90
C THR A 131 -2.17 14.01 1.25
N GLY A 132 -1.72 14.14 2.50
CA GLY A 132 -0.45 13.56 2.96
C GLY A 132 -0.38 12.03 2.81
N VAL A 133 0.84 11.50 2.66
CA VAL A 133 1.10 10.05 2.67
C VAL A 133 0.76 9.46 4.04
N LYS A 134 0.11 8.29 4.03
CA LYS A 134 -0.29 7.54 5.23
C LYS A 134 0.46 6.22 5.33
N ASN A 135 0.25 5.47 6.42
CA ASN A 135 0.87 4.17 6.65
C ASN A 135 -0.17 3.12 7.05
N GLN A 136 -0.35 2.10 6.21
CA GLN A 136 -1.28 0.99 6.44
C GLN A 136 -0.81 0.04 7.56
N GLY A 137 0.45 0.10 7.96
CA GLY A 137 1.02 -0.83 8.94
C GLY A 137 0.99 -2.28 8.46
N GLN A 138 0.95 -3.23 9.39
CA GLN A 138 0.89 -4.68 9.08
C GLN A 138 -0.55 -5.15 8.88
N CYS A 139 -1.25 -4.52 7.96
CA CYS A 139 -2.64 -4.83 7.61
C CYS A 139 -2.81 -4.73 6.10
N GLY A 140 -3.43 -5.74 5.51
CA GLY A 140 -3.77 -5.82 4.09
C GLY A 140 -4.93 -4.91 3.67
N SER A 141 -4.82 -3.62 3.98
CA SER A 141 -5.85 -2.58 3.80
C SER A 141 -5.52 -1.58 2.70
N CYS A 142 -4.53 -1.84 1.85
CA CYS A 142 -4.13 -0.96 0.74
C CYS A 142 -5.31 -0.53 -0.15
N TRP A 143 -6.28 -1.42 -0.37
CA TRP A 143 -7.54 -1.12 -1.04
C TRP A 143 -8.31 0.03 -0.38
N ALA A 144 -8.36 0.10 0.95
CA ALA A 144 -9.02 1.17 1.68
C ALA A 144 -8.28 2.50 1.52
N PHE A 145 -6.94 2.48 1.62
CA PHE A 145 -6.09 3.68 1.42
C PHE A 145 -6.14 4.21 -0.02
N SER A 146 -6.18 3.32 -1.01
CA SER A 146 -6.37 3.71 -2.41
C SER A 146 -7.72 4.39 -2.61
N THR A 147 -8.80 3.80 -2.07
CA THR A 147 -10.16 4.34 -2.13
C THR A 147 -10.26 5.70 -1.44
N THR A 148 -9.78 5.83 -0.19
CA THR A 148 -9.84 7.11 0.55
C THR A 148 -9.02 8.18 -0.15
N GLY A 149 -7.82 7.86 -0.64
CA GLY A 149 -6.97 8.81 -1.34
C GLY A 149 -7.63 9.40 -2.60
N SER A 150 -8.27 8.56 -3.43
CA SER A 150 -8.99 9.04 -4.61
C SER A 150 -10.24 9.84 -4.24
N PHE A 151 -10.97 9.41 -3.20
CA PHE A 151 -12.17 10.12 -2.74
C PHE A 151 -11.88 11.46 -2.07
N GLU A 152 -10.84 11.54 -1.23
CA GLU A 152 -10.31 12.79 -0.68
C GLU A 152 -9.98 13.76 -1.81
N SER A 153 -9.24 13.30 -2.83
CA SER A 153 -8.85 14.12 -3.98
C SER A 153 -10.06 14.64 -4.77
N ALA A 154 -11.06 13.78 -5.02
CA ALA A 154 -12.30 14.17 -5.70
C ALA A 154 -13.11 15.20 -4.89
N LEU A 155 -13.13 15.11 -3.56
CA LEU A 155 -13.77 16.10 -2.69
C LEU A 155 -13.05 17.45 -2.74
N ILE A 156 -11.71 17.45 -2.78
CA ILE A 156 -10.90 18.67 -2.90
C ILE A 156 -11.13 19.34 -4.25
N LEU A 157 -11.17 18.56 -5.34
CA LEU A 157 -11.45 19.07 -6.69
C LEU A 157 -12.87 19.64 -6.81
N ALA A 158 -13.84 19.04 -6.12
CA ALA A 158 -15.22 19.53 -6.06
C ALA A 158 -15.41 20.72 -5.10
N ASN A 159 -14.35 21.27 -4.50
CA ASN A 159 -14.39 22.32 -3.48
C ASN A 159 -15.29 21.97 -2.27
N LYS A 160 -15.38 20.68 -1.93
CA LYS A 160 -16.13 20.17 -0.76
C LYS A 160 -15.24 19.95 0.46
N ALA A 161 -13.93 19.99 0.28
CA ALA A 161 -12.91 19.85 1.31
C ALA A 161 -11.61 20.55 0.87
N ASP A 162 -10.68 20.73 1.80
CA ASP A 162 -9.32 21.18 1.53
C ASP A 162 -8.32 20.02 1.61
N ASN A 163 -7.04 20.31 1.32
CA ASN A 163 -5.99 19.30 1.28
C ASN A 163 -5.53 18.80 2.66
N THR A 164 -6.21 19.18 3.75
CA THR A 164 -5.99 18.66 5.10
C THR A 164 -6.99 17.56 5.48
N LEU A 165 -7.97 17.28 4.60
CA LEU A 165 -8.94 16.22 4.81
C LEU A 165 -8.24 14.87 5.03
N ASN A 166 -8.71 14.13 6.03
CA ASN A 166 -8.34 12.75 6.24
C ASN A 166 -9.64 11.95 6.48
N LEU A 167 -10.00 11.09 5.52
CA LEU A 167 -11.10 10.15 5.63
C LEU A 167 -10.65 8.89 6.36
N SER A 168 -11.59 8.19 7.00
CA SER A 168 -11.30 7.00 7.79
C SER A 168 -11.16 5.76 6.92
N GLU A 169 -9.93 5.27 6.76
CA GLU A 169 -9.68 3.94 6.22
C GLU A 169 -10.22 2.85 7.15
N GLN A 170 -10.21 3.08 8.47
CA GLN A 170 -10.68 2.11 9.46
C GLN A 170 -12.16 1.78 9.30
N GLN A 171 -13.00 2.79 9.01
CA GLN A 171 -14.42 2.55 8.76
C GLN A 171 -14.60 1.60 7.56
N LEU A 172 -13.80 1.72 6.50
CA LEU A 172 -13.84 0.78 5.39
C LEU A 172 -13.41 -0.62 5.85
N VAL A 173 -12.27 -0.73 6.54
CA VAL A 173 -11.73 -2.00 7.05
C VAL A 173 -12.75 -2.76 7.92
N ASP A 174 -13.51 -2.03 8.75
CA ASP A 174 -14.46 -2.62 9.69
C ASP A 174 -15.85 -2.86 9.09
N CYS A 175 -16.32 -1.99 8.20
CA CYS A 175 -17.72 -1.93 7.77
C CYS A 175 -17.98 -2.31 6.32
N SER A 176 -16.98 -2.29 5.42
CA SER A 176 -17.15 -2.71 4.03
C SER A 176 -17.18 -4.24 3.96
N ILE A 177 -18.34 -4.85 4.22
CA ILE A 177 -18.49 -6.30 4.40
C ILE A 177 -18.24 -7.15 3.13
N LEU A 178 -18.25 -6.53 1.94
CA LEU A 178 -17.83 -7.19 0.69
C LEU A 178 -16.30 -7.30 0.59
N ASN A 179 -15.58 -6.56 1.42
CA ASN A 179 -14.15 -6.66 1.62
C ASN A 179 -13.83 -7.43 2.90
N ASN A 180 -12.59 -7.88 3.01
CA ASN A 180 -12.14 -8.79 4.06
C ASN A 180 -11.24 -8.10 5.10
N GLY A 181 -11.40 -6.78 5.29
CA GLY A 181 -10.59 -5.99 6.23
C GLY A 181 -9.09 -6.09 5.90
N CYS A 182 -8.28 -6.53 6.87
CA CYS A 182 -6.84 -6.74 6.68
C CYS A 182 -6.48 -7.97 5.85
N ASN A 183 -7.44 -8.82 5.48
CA ASN A 183 -7.19 -9.96 4.60
C ASN A 183 -7.39 -9.60 3.12
N GLY A 184 -7.54 -8.31 2.80
CA GLY A 184 -7.70 -7.82 1.44
C GLY A 184 -9.08 -7.31 1.08
N GLY A 185 -9.14 -6.72 -0.10
CA GLY A 185 -10.33 -6.11 -0.66
C GLY A 185 -10.07 -5.49 -2.02
N LEU A 186 -11.07 -4.79 -2.54
CA LEU A 186 -11.04 -4.07 -3.81
C LEU A 186 -11.69 -2.69 -3.64
N MET A 187 -11.16 -1.72 -4.38
CA MET A 187 -11.58 -0.31 -4.30
C MET A 187 -13.06 -0.13 -4.67
N ASP A 188 -13.57 -0.84 -5.68
CA ASP A 188 -14.96 -0.71 -6.13
C ASP A 188 -15.99 -1.14 -5.09
N ARG A 189 -15.66 -2.20 -4.33
CA ARG A 189 -16.46 -2.66 -3.18
C ARG A 189 -16.48 -1.61 -2.07
N ALA A 190 -15.37 -0.91 -1.88
CA ALA A 190 -15.28 0.19 -0.94
C ALA A 190 -16.04 1.43 -1.42
N PHE A 191 -15.95 1.81 -2.69
CA PHE A 191 -16.76 2.88 -3.28
C PHE A 191 -18.26 2.57 -3.19
N THR A 192 -18.66 1.32 -3.43
CA THR A 192 -20.04 0.85 -3.24
C THR A 192 -20.51 1.03 -1.79
N TYR A 193 -19.66 0.72 -0.81
CA TYR A 193 -19.96 0.98 0.60
C TYR A 193 -20.18 2.48 0.85
N ILE A 194 -19.27 3.34 0.39
CA ILE A 194 -19.33 4.80 0.61
C ILE A 194 -20.60 5.41 0.00
N LYS A 195 -20.98 4.96 -1.21
CA LYS A 195 -22.23 5.36 -1.87
C LYS A 195 -23.46 5.13 -0.99
N ASN A 196 -23.49 3.99 -0.29
CA ASN A 196 -24.66 3.55 0.47
C ASN A 196 -24.66 4.02 1.93
N HIS A 197 -23.49 4.26 2.53
CA HIS A 197 -23.37 4.48 3.99
C HIS A 197 -22.65 5.76 4.40
N LYS A 198 -22.04 6.49 3.45
CA LYS A 198 -21.11 7.61 3.70
C LYS A 198 -19.83 7.17 4.42
N LEU A 199 -18.82 8.03 4.39
CA LEU A 199 -17.54 7.83 5.05
C LEU A 199 -17.21 9.00 5.97
N GLY A 200 -16.80 8.68 7.20
CA GLY A 200 -16.34 9.63 8.20
C GLY A 200 -14.89 10.06 8.01
N THR A 201 -14.46 10.95 8.90
CA THR A 201 -13.07 11.39 8.99
C THR A 201 -12.25 10.45 9.86
N GLU A 202 -10.95 10.41 9.62
CA GLU A 202 -9.96 9.69 10.45
C GLU A 202 -10.04 10.14 11.92
N ALA A 203 -10.28 11.43 12.17
CA ALA A 203 -10.45 11.94 13.53
C ALA A 203 -11.68 11.35 14.26
N ALA A 204 -12.75 11.05 13.52
CA ALA A 204 -13.96 10.45 14.09
C ALA A 204 -13.88 8.92 14.20
N TYR A 205 -13.03 8.27 13.38
CA TYR A 205 -12.83 6.81 13.39
C TYR A 205 -11.37 6.48 13.04
N PRO A 206 -10.45 6.52 14.02
CA PRO A 206 -9.02 6.38 13.79
C PRO A 206 -8.58 5.00 13.29
N TYR A 207 -7.50 4.96 12.51
CA TYR A 207 -6.88 3.76 11.99
C TYR A 207 -6.11 2.97 13.05
N LEU A 208 -6.38 1.67 13.10
CA LEU A 208 -5.87 0.73 14.10
C LEU A 208 -5.05 -0.42 13.50
N ALA A 209 -4.89 -0.45 12.17
CA ALA A 209 -4.19 -1.52 11.45
C ALA A 209 -4.66 -2.95 11.79
N LYS A 210 -5.95 -3.11 12.08
CA LYS A 210 -6.59 -4.41 12.33
C LYS A 210 -8.09 -4.31 12.06
N LYS A 211 -8.72 -5.43 11.70
CA LYS A 211 -10.18 -5.48 11.61
C LYS A 211 -10.80 -5.45 13.01
N GLY A 212 -11.67 -4.47 13.24
CA GLY A 212 -12.50 -4.30 14.41
C GLY A 212 -13.97 -4.62 14.14
N LYS A 213 -14.82 -4.24 15.10
CA LYS A 213 -16.27 -4.24 14.90
C LYS A 213 -16.67 -2.93 14.24
N CYS A 214 -17.51 -2.97 13.22
CA CYS A 214 -18.07 -1.76 12.61
C CYS A 214 -18.78 -0.90 13.65
N GLN A 215 -18.38 0.36 13.77
CA GLN A 215 -18.94 1.33 14.70
C GLN A 215 -19.71 2.43 13.97
N LYS A 216 -20.66 3.05 14.68
CA LYS A 216 -21.39 4.20 14.17
C LYS A 216 -20.49 5.43 14.20
N VAL A 217 -20.35 6.11 13.07
CA VAL A 217 -19.65 7.40 12.99
C VAL A 217 -20.58 8.54 13.41
N THR A 218 -20.02 9.48 14.17
CA THR A 218 -20.64 10.77 14.48
C THR A 218 -19.84 11.90 13.85
N GLY A 219 -20.47 13.05 13.58
CA GLY A 219 -19.82 14.19 12.94
C GLY A 219 -19.85 14.16 11.40
N THR A 220 -18.93 14.91 10.78
CA THR A 220 -18.86 15.12 9.33
C THR A 220 -18.61 13.82 8.57
N GLN A 221 -19.42 13.59 7.55
CA GLN A 221 -19.35 12.42 6.68
C GLN A 221 -19.61 12.81 5.23
N TYR A 222 -18.99 12.07 4.31
CA TYR A 222 -19.04 12.34 2.88
C TYR A 222 -19.60 11.14 2.11
N SER A 223 -20.39 11.40 1.07
CA SER A 223 -20.85 10.39 0.10
C SER A 223 -20.33 10.71 -1.29
N LEU A 224 -20.11 9.67 -2.08
CA LEU A 224 -20.01 9.74 -3.54
C LEU A 224 -21.35 9.37 -4.19
N LYS A 225 -21.59 9.83 -5.42
CA LYS A 225 -22.80 9.54 -6.20
C LYS A 225 -22.70 8.19 -6.93
N SER A 226 -21.54 7.94 -7.54
CA SER A 226 -21.18 6.73 -8.27
C SER A 226 -19.66 6.65 -8.38
N PHE A 227 -19.13 5.61 -9.01
CA PHE A 227 -17.74 5.52 -9.43
C PHE A 227 -17.70 5.06 -10.89
N THR A 228 -16.58 5.28 -11.55
CA THR A 228 -16.35 4.92 -12.94
C THR A 228 -15.12 4.04 -13.03
N ASP A 229 -15.23 2.93 -13.74
CA ASP A 229 -14.10 2.06 -14.06
C ASP A 229 -13.42 2.56 -15.34
N VAL A 230 -12.10 2.60 -15.30
CA VAL A 230 -11.26 2.81 -16.48
C VAL A 230 -11.23 1.52 -17.28
N LYS A 231 -11.24 1.61 -18.61
CA LYS A 231 -11.17 0.44 -19.46
C LYS A 231 -9.89 -0.36 -19.19
N LYS A 232 -10.06 -1.64 -18.83
CA LYS A 232 -8.97 -2.57 -18.49
C LYS A 232 -7.86 -2.58 -19.55
N GLY A 233 -6.63 -2.34 -19.11
CA GLY A 233 -5.42 -2.34 -19.94
C GLY A 233 -5.24 -1.08 -20.80
N ASP A 234 -6.22 -0.18 -20.84
CA ASP A 234 -6.21 1.01 -21.68
C ASP A 234 -5.53 2.18 -20.96
N THR A 235 -4.23 2.30 -21.18
CA THR A 235 -3.38 3.33 -20.57
C THR A 235 -3.74 4.73 -21.05
N GLN A 236 -4.33 4.88 -22.24
CA GLN A 236 -4.81 6.17 -22.73
C GLN A 236 -6.11 6.58 -22.03
N ASP A 237 -7.04 5.66 -21.83
CA ASP A 237 -8.24 5.92 -21.01
C ASP A 237 -7.88 6.23 -19.55
N LEU A 238 -6.85 5.57 -19.02
CA LEU A 238 -6.30 5.90 -17.71
C LEU A 238 -5.70 7.30 -17.67
N LEU A 239 -4.91 7.70 -18.67
CA LEU A 239 -4.35 9.05 -18.75
C LEU A 239 -5.47 10.11 -18.87
N ASN A 240 -6.49 9.86 -19.68
CA ASN A 240 -7.66 10.73 -19.83
C ASN A 240 -8.46 10.85 -18.53
N SER A 241 -8.51 9.78 -17.74
CA SER A 241 -9.13 9.78 -16.41
C SER A 241 -8.28 10.55 -15.40
N LEU A 242 -6.96 10.38 -15.44
CA LEU A 242 -6.00 11.10 -14.60
C LEU A 242 -6.01 12.62 -14.84
N GLN A 243 -6.24 13.07 -16.09
CA GLN A 243 -6.43 14.49 -16.39
C GLN A 243 -7.61 15.13 -15.65
N LYS A 244 -8.59 14.32 -15.22
CA LYS A 244 -9.77 14.81 -14.49
C LYS A 244 -9.54 14.80 -12.97
N GLN A 245 -8.91 13.75 -12.45
CA GLN A 245 -8.65 13.57 -11.01
C GLN A 245 -7.68 12.40 -10.74
N PRO A 246 -7.10 12.30 -9.51
CA PRO A 246 -6.39 11.10 -9.07
C PRO A 246 -7.26 9.82 -9.12
N VAL A 247 -6.65 8.72 -9.57
CA VAL A 247 -7.35 7.45 -9.87
C VAL A 247 -6.86 6.35 -8.94
N SER A 248 -7.78 5.61 -8.32
CA SER A 248 -7.42 4.40 -7.59
C SER A 248 -7.00 3.32 -8.59
N ILE A 249 -5.82 2.73 -8.42
CA ILE A 249 -5.29 1.69 -9.30
C ILE A 249 -4.83 0.47 -8.51
N ALA A 250 -4.89 -0.69 -9.14
CA ALA A 250 -4.24 -1.91 -8.70
C ALA A 250 -2.92 -2.11 -9.45
N VAL A 251 -1.91 -2.66 -8.79
CA VAL A 251 -0.58 -2.95 -9.36
C VAL A 251 -0.02 -4.28 -8.84
N ASP A 252 0.94 -4.85 -9.56
CA ASP A 252 1.90 -5.80 -8.99
C ASP A 252 3.03 -5.06 -8.27
N ALA A 253 3.04 -5.12 -6.94
CA ALA A 253 4.07 -4.51 -6.10
C ALA A 253 5.06 -5.53 -5.51
N SER A 254 5.16 -6.74 -6.09
CA SER A 254 5.99 -7.84 -5.56
C SER A 254 7.47 -7.50 -5.35
N ASN A 255 7.99 -6.56 -6.12
CA ASN A 255 9.40 -6.16 -6.13
C ASN A 255 9.62 -4.73 -5.59
N TRP A 256 8.61 -4.15 -4.95
CA TRP A 256 8.66 -2.75 -4.50
C TRP A 256 9.29 -2.55 -3.12
N SER A 257 9.46 -3.62 -2.33
CA SER A 257 9.89 -3.53 -0.93
C SER A 257 11.17 -2.70 -0.76
N LEU A 258 12.14 -2.86 -1.67
CA LEU A 258 13.46 -2.20 -1.62
C LEU A 258 13.55 -0.92 -2.47
N TYR A 259 12.46 -0.45 -3.08
CA TYR A 259 12.49 0.77 -3.90
C TYR A 259 12.82 2.02 -3.08
N THR A 260 13.78 2.82 -3.55
CA THR A 260 14.19 4.09 -2.93
C THR A 260 14.06 5.30 -3.85
N GLY A 261 14.03 5.11 -5.18
CA GLY A 261 13.88 6.23 -6.10
C GLY A 261 14.10 5.85 -7.57
N GLY A 262 13.91 6.81 -8.48
CA GLY A 262 14.05 6.58 -9.91
C GLY A 262 12.77 6.05 -10.57
N VAL A 263 12.82 5.75 -11.87
CA VAL A 263 11.69 5.21 -12.63
C VAL A 263 11.76 3.68 -12.60
N PHE A 264 10.80 3.06 -11.92
CA PHE A 264 10.74 1.63 -11.68
C PHE A 264 9.94 0.90 -12.77
N SER A 265 10.45 -0.25 -13.21
CA SER A 265 9.81 -1.10 -14.24
C SER A 265 9.88 -2.60 -13.96
N ASN A 266 10.47 -3.00 -12.83
CA ASN A 266 10.69 -4.42 -12.50
C ASN A 266 9.47 -5.05 -11.80
N CYS A 267 8.41 -5.33 -12.57
CA CYS A 267 7.18 -5.94 -12.07
C CYS A 267 6.50 -6.78 -13.16
N SER A 268 5.68 -7.74 -12.73
CA SER A 268 4.76 -8.47 -13.60
C SER A 268 3.43 -7.72 -13.67
N THR A 269 2.34 -8.40 -14.01
CA THR A 269 0.98 -7.84 -14.07
C THR A 269 0.01 -8.54 -13.13
N GLY A 270 0.52 -9.41 -12.23
CA GLY A 270 -0.24 -10.10 -11.19
C GLY A 270 -0.61 -9.17 -10.04
N LEU A 271 -1.73 -8.46 -10.20
CA LEU A 271 -2.21 -7.41 -9.29
C LEU A 271 -2.36 -7.92 -7.85
N ASN A 272 -1.72 -7.24 -6.91
CA ASN A 272 -1.70 -7.62 -5.49
C ASN A 272 -1.70 -6.42 -4.53
N HIS A 273 -1.70 -5.18 -5.04
CA HIS A 273 -1.63 -3.98 -4.21
C HIS A 273 -2.48 -2.84 -4.75
N GLY A 274 -3.22 -2.15 -3.88
CA GLY A 274 -4.03 -0.99 -4.22
C GLY A 274 -3.31 0.32 -3.87
N VAL A 275 -3.16 1.22 -4.84
CA VAL A 275 -2.44 2.49 -4.69
C VAL A 275 -3.19 3.63 -5.41
N LEU A 276 -2.69 4.86 -5.30
CA LEU A 276 -3.32 6.02 -5.93
C LEU A 276 -2.41 6.59 -7.02
N LEU A 277 -2.92 6.63 -8.26
CA LEU A 277 -2.27 7.33 -9.36
C LEU A 277 -2.53 8.84 -9.25
N VAL A 278 -1.46 9.62 -9.13
CA VAL A 278 -1.53 11.06 -8.81
C VAL A 278 -0.86 11.95 -9.85
N GLY A 279 -0.19 11.38 -10.84
CA GLY A 279 0.45 12.16 -11.88
C GLY A 279 1.07 11.34 -13.00
N TYR A 280 1.48 12.04 -14.04
CA TYR A 280 2.26 11.55 -15.16
C TYR A 280 3.16 12.70 -15.61
N GLU A 281 4.47 12.54 -15.46
CA GLU A 281 5.46 13.57 -15.85
C GLU A 281 6.71 12.87 -16.36
N ASN A 282 7.37 13.45 -17.37
CA ASN A 282 8.63 12.93 -17.93
C ASN A 282 8.55 11.44 -18.32
N ASN A 283 7.44 11.04 -18.96
CA ASN A 283 7.15 9.66 -19.36
C ASN A 283 7.17 8.65 -18.21
N ALA A 284 6.78 9.07 -17.01
CA ALA A 284 6.63 8.21 -15.85
C ALA A 284 5.33 8.51 -15.08
N TRP A 285 4.66 7.45 -14.63
CA TRP A 285 3.52 7.54 -13.74
C TRP A 285 3.98 7.86 -12.32
N ILE A 286 3.30 8.79 -11.64
CA ILE A 286 3.56 9.13 -10.24
C ILE A 286 2.48 8.48 -9.39
N VAL A 287 2.89 7.60 -8.48
CA VAL A 287 1.99 6.80 -7.66
C VAL A 287 2.24 7.08 -6.19
N LYS A 288 1.17 7.43 -5.46
CA LYS A 288 1.17 7.57 -4.01
C LYS A 288 0.92 6.20 -3.38
N ASN A 289 1.85 5.75 -2.54
CA ASN A 289 1.72 4.51 -1.78
C ASN A 289 1.23 4.79 -0.34
N SER A 290 1.00 3.73 0.43
CA SER A 290 0.49 3.77 1.81
C SER A 290 1.43 3.07 2.81
N TRP A 291 2.75 3.13 2.56
CA TRP A 291 3.77 2.52 3.44
C TRP A 291 4.55 3.55 4.27
N GLY A 292 4.01 4.77 4.42
CA GLY A 292 4.69 5.88 5.09
C GLY A 292 5.74 6.55 4.22
N THR A 293 6.22 7.71 4.69
CA THR A 293 7.14 8.58 3.94
C THR A 293 8.58 8.07 3.92
N THR A 294 8.92 7.11 4.77
CA THR A 294 10.25 6.49 4.86
C THR A 294 10.52 5.46 3.75
N TRP A 295 9.52 5.15 2.92
CA TRP A 295 9.65 4.26 1.77
C TRP A 295 9.59 5.04 0.46
N GLY A 296 10.38 4.65 -0.54
CA GLY A 296 10.40 5.28 -1.86
C GLY A 296 10.76 6.77 -1.84
N GLU A 297 10.20 7.51 -2.79
CA GLU A 297 10.39 8.96 -2.93
C GLU A 297 9.41 9.69 -2.00
N GLN A 298 9.68 9.67 -0.69
CA GLN A 298 8.79 10.24 0.34
C GLN A 298 7.38 9.62 0.37
N GLY A 299 7.28 8.31 0.15
CA GLY A 299 6.03 7.56 0.08
C GLY A 299 5.44 7.42 -1.32
N TYR A 300 6.14 7.92 -2.34
CA TYR A 300 5.76 7.82 -3.74
C TYR A 300 6.71 6.89 -4.50
N ILE A 301 6.25 6.43 -5.66
CA ILE A 301 7.06 5.71 -6.64
C ILE A 301 6.75 6.24 -8.03
N ARG A 302 7.79 6.35 -8.85
CA ARG A 302 7.64 6.60 -10.29
C ARG A 302 7.71 5.29 -11.04
N LEU A 303 6.70 4.97 -11.83
CA LEU A 303 6.67 3.79 -12.70
C LEU A 303 6.94 4.20 -14.15
N ALA A 304 7.63 3.34 -14.90
CA ALA A 304 7.77 3.54 -16.34
C ALA A 304 6.40 3.66 -17.02
N SER A 305 6.33 4.37 -18.15
CA SER A 305 5.11 4.53 -18.94
C SER A 305 4.53 3.19 -19.43
N GLY A 306 3.42 3.25 -20.17
CA GLY A 306 2.68 2.05 -20.57
C GLY A 306 1.99 1.37 -19.39
N ASN A 307 1.64 0.10 -19.55
CA ASN A 307 0.91 -0.68 -18.54
C ASN A 307 1.85 -1.35 -17.52
N THR A 308 2.91 -0.63 -17.11
CA THR A 308 3.90 -1.10 -16.15
C THR A 308 3.21 -1.56 -14.85
N CYS A 309 3.62 -2.71 -14.31
CA CYS A 309 3.02 -3.34 -13.14
C CYS A 309 1.51 -3.68 -13.27
N GLY A 310 0.95 -3.65 -14.49
CA GLY A 310 -0.49 -3.83 -14.72
C GLY A 310 -1.35 -2.65 -14.23
N LEU A 311 -0.79 -1.45 -14.08
CA LEU A 311 -1.45 -0.29 -13.47
C LEU A 311 -2.78 0.13 -14.11
N ALA A 312 -3.03 -0.23 -15.37
CA ALA A 312 -4.28 0.04 -16.08
C ALA A 312 -5.28 -1.14 -16.05
N ASN A 313 -4.93 -2.27 -15.42
CA ASN A 313 -5.74 -3.49 -15.47
C ASN A 313 -6.94 -3.49 -14.51
N ALA A 314 -6.89 -2.69 -13.44
CA ALA A 314 -8.02 -2.44 -12.56
C ALA A 314 -7.87 -1.05 -11.94
N ALA A 315 -8.54 -0.08 -12.55
CA ALA A 315 -8.48 1.31 -12.16
C ALA A 315 -9.89 1.90 -12.12
N SER A 316 -10.19 2.68 -11.09
CA SER A 316 -11.50 3.31 -10.91
C SER A 316 -11.39 4.62 -10.13
N TYR A 317 -12.39 5.47 -10.29
CA TYR A 317 -12.41 6.77 -9.61
C TYR A 317 -13.83 7.18 -9.20
N PRO A 318 -14.00 7.88 -8.06
CA PRO A 318 -15.29 8.27 -7.53
C PRO A 318 -15.85 9.52 -8.23
N ASN A 319 -17.16 9.56 -8.39
CA ASN A 319 -17.93 10.71 -8.87
C ASN A 319 -18.66 11.38 -7.69
N VAL A 320 -18.37 12.66 -7.46
CA VAL A 320 -18.79 13.42 -6.26
C VAL A 320 -19.90 14.44 -6.53
#